data_AF-A0A944T332-F1
#
_entry.id   AF-A0A944T332-F1
#
_cell.length_a   1.000
_cell.length_b   1.000
_cell.length_c   1.000
_cell.angle_alpha   90.00
_cell.angle_beta   90.00
_cell.angle_gamma   90.00
#
_symmetry.space_group_name_H-M   'P 1'
#
loop_
_entity.id
_entity.type
_entity.pdbx_description
1 polymer ?
#
loop_
_entity_poly.entity_id
_entity_poly.type
_entity_poly.pdbx_seq_one_letter_code
_entity_poly.pdbx_strand_id
1 'polypeptide(L)'
;MKKFYLLLFVALIAITSNAQDKVVLRQTFIKVKPGNNYAEDLKTKFGEMAQKRIDAGYQLGWHLWEVVGNPQAPFTHIIVEPMMISQMEKVFFSF
;
A
#
# COMPACT_ATOMS: atom_id res chain seq x y z
N MET A 1 -14.18 40.47 -24.01
CA MET A 1 -14.79 39.79 -22.84
C MET A 1 -14.85 38.27 -23.01
N LYS A 2 -15.27 37.69 -24.15
CA LYS A 2 -15.30 36.23 -24.39
C LYS A 2 -13.98 35.47 -24.14
N LYS A 3 -12.83 36.09 -24.45
CA LYS A 3 -11.48 35.48 -24.26
C LYS A 3 -11.08 35.30 -22.79
N PHE A 4 -11.62 36.12 -21.89
CA PHE A 4 -11.36 36.00 -20.45
C PHE A 4 -12.03 34.76 -19.84
N TYR A 5 -13.22 34.39 -20.33
CA TYR A 5 -13.89 33.16 -19.88
C TYR A 5 -13.11 31.91 -20.28
N LEU A 6 -12.45 31.92 -21.45
CA LEU A 6 -11.59 30.84 -21.88
C LEU A 6 -10.35 30.71 -20.98
N LEU A 7 -9.72 31.83 -20.63
CA LEU A 7 -8.59 31.85 -19.70
C LEU A 7 -9.01 31.37 -18.30
N LEU A 8 -10.19 31.77 -17.82
CA LEU A 8 -10.73 31.31 -16.55
C LEU A 8 -11.00 29.80 -16.56
N PHE A 9 -11.53 29.29 -17.67
CA PHE A 9 -11.80 27.86 -17.85
C PHE A 9 -10.52 27.03 -17.88
N VAL A 10 -9.48 27.48 -18.60
CA VAL A 10 -8.16 26.84 -18.62
C VAL A 10 -7.49 26.90 -17.24
N ALA A 11 -7.62 28.03 -16.53
CA ALA A 11 -7.10 28.17 -15.18
C ALA A 11 -7.79 27.19 -14.21
N LEU A 12 -9.12 27.02 -14.28
CA LEU A 12 -9.84 26.05 -13.43
C LEU A 12 -9.37 24.61 -13.63
N ILE A 13 -9.14 24.19 -14.88
CA ILE A 13 -8.67 22.83 -15.20
C ILE A 13 -7.24 22.59 -14.66
N ALA A 14 -6.41 23.65 -14.60
CA ALA A 14 -5.05 23.55 -14.09
C ALA A 14 -4.97 23.32 -12.56
N ILE A 15 -6.02 23.68 -11.79
CA ILE A 15 -6.03 23.51 -10.32
C ILE A 15 -6.30 22.05 -9.95
N THR A 16 -7.08 21.31 -10.76
CA THR A 16 -7.47 19.92 -10.46
C THR A 16 -6.36 18.89 -10.70
N SER A 17 -5.28 19.24 -11.40
CA SER A 17 -4.21 18.29 -11.77
C SER A 17 -3.28 17.90 -10.61
N ASN A 18 -3.26 18.67 -9.51
CA ASN A 18 -2.38 18.41 -8.36
C ASN A 18 -3.05 17.62 -7.21
N ALA A 19 -4.32 17.23 -7.37
CA ALA A 19 -5.07 16.51 -6.35
C ALA A 19 -4.91 14.98 -6.42
N GLN A 20 -3.95 14.47 -7.19
CA GLN A 20 -3.77 13.03 -7.33
C GLN A 20 -3.17 12.45 -6.05
N ASP A 21 -3.96 11.58 -5.41
CA ASP A 21 -3.56 10.84 -4.22
C ASP A 21 -2.34 9.94 -4.54
N LYS A 22 -1.41 9.84 -3.59
CA LYS A 22 -0.10 9.20 -3.79
C LYS A 22 -0.13 7.78 -3.26
N VAL A 23 0.45 6.86 -4.03
CA VAL A 23 0.70 5.50 -3.56
C VAL A 23 1.91 5.51 -2.62
N VAL A 24 1.72 4.93 -1.45
CA VAL A 24 2.75 4.66 -0.44
C VAL A 24 2.83 3.15 -0.19
N LEU A 25 3.97 2.69 0.31
CA LEU A 25 4.19 1.28 0.63
C LEU A 25 4.26 1.12 2.15
N ARG A 26 3.35 0.33 2.71
CA ARG A 26 3.50 -0.18 4.07
C ARG A 26 4.35 -1.45 4.00
N GLN A 27 5.42 -1.47 4.78
CA GLN A 27 6.37 -2.59 4.82
C GLN A 27 6.35 -3.22 6.21
N THR A 28 6.05 -4.52 6.26
CA THR A 28 6.07 -5.30 7.51
C THR A 28 7.18 -6.33 7.43
N PHE A 29 8.17 -6.22 8.32
CA PHE A 29 9.33 -7.11 8.39
C PHE A 29 9.02 -8.30 9.31
N ILE A 30 9.31 -9.51 8.84
CA ILE A 30 8.96 -10.76 9.52
C ILE A 30 10.21 -11.61 9.72
N LYS A 31 10.43 -12.03 10.97
CA LYS A 31 11.45 -13.01 11.33
C LYS A 31 10.80 -14.36 11.65
N VAL A 32 10.96 -15.32 10.75
CA VAL A 32 10.43 -16.67 10.90
C VAL A 32 11.36 -17.51 11.78
N LYS A 33 10.78 -18.30 12.69
CA LYS A 33 11.54 -19.30 13.45
C LYS A 33 11.89 -20.49 12.55
N PRO A 34 13.13 -20.99 12.57
CA PRO A 34 13.52 -22.18 11.80
C PRO A 34 12.60 -23.38 12.06
N GLY A 35 12.30 -24.16 11.03
CA GLY A 35 11.48 -25.37 11.12
C GLY A 35 9.97 -25.16 11.02
N ASN A 36 9.50 -23.93 10.80
CA ASN A 36 8.09 -23.64 10.58
C ASN A 36 7.77 -23.49 9.08
N ASN A 37 6.64 -24.03 8.61
CA ASN A 37 6.20 -23.92 7.21
C ASN A 37 5.52 -22.56 6.95
N TYR A 38 6.20 -21.51 7.37
CA TYR A 38 5.64 -20.18 7.56
C TYR A 38 5.25 -19.49 6.25
N ALA A 39 5.89 -19.87 5.13
CA ALA A 39 5.54 -19.36 3.81
C ALA A 39 4.14 -19.81 3.36
N GLU A 40 3.73 -21.03 3.71
CA GLU A 40 2.41 -21.57 3.39
C GLU A 40 1.33 -20.98 4.31
N ASP A 41 1.64 -20.84 5.61
CA ASP A 41 0.79 -20.16 6.58
C ASP A 41 0.55 -18.69 6.23
N LEU A 42 1.57 -17.98 5.73
CA LEU A 42 1.43 -16.62 5.23
C LEU A 42 0.46 -16.58 4.05
N LYS A 43 0.65 -17.41 3.03
CA LYS A 43 -0.21 -17.37 1.84
C LYS A 43 -1.67 -17.66 2.16
N THR A 44 -1.94 -18.60 3.06
CA THR A 44 -3.29 -19.01 3.43
C THR A 44 -3.95 -18.02 4.39
N LYS A 45 -3.34 -17.76 5.55
CA LYS A 45 -3.97 -16.94 6.60
C LYS A 45 -3.85 -15.44 6.34
N PHE A 46 -2.69 -14.99 5.87
CA PHE A 46 -2.50 -13.57 5.55
C PHE A 46 -3.22 -13.21 4.26
N GLY A 47 -3.25 -14.09 3.25
CA GLY A 47 -3.93 -13.85 1.99
C GLY A 47 -5.42 -13.53 2.17
N GLU A 48 -6.15 -14.32 2.97
CA GLU A 48 -7.57 -14.06 3.26
C GLU A 48 -7.80 -12.71 3.97
N MET A 49 -6.97 -12.40 4.96
CA MET A 49 -7.05 -11.12 5.68
C MET A 49 -6.74 -9.95 4.75
N ALA A 50 -5.69 -10.07 3.94
CA ALA A 50 -5.27 -9.04 3.00
C ALA A 50 -6.33 -8.79 1.93
N GLN A 51 -6.99 -9.84 1.45
CA GLN A 51 -8.10 -9.72 0.51
C GLN A 51 -9.28 -8.95 1.11
N LYS A 52 -9.70 -9.29 2.34
CA LYS A 52 -10.76 -8.53 3.04
C LYS A 52 -10.43 -7.05 3.18
N ARG A 53 -9.16 -6.70 3.40
CA ARG A 53 -8.70 -5.31 3.47
C ARG A 53 -8.68 -4.61 2.12
N ILE A 54 -8.38 -5.33 1.04
CA ILE A 54 -8.48 -4.83 -0.33
C ILE A 54 -9.96 -4.56 -0.65
N ASP A 55 -10.83 -5.52 -0.38
CA ASP A 55 -12.27 -5.42 -0.66
C ASP A 55 -12.93 -4.29 0.13
N ALA A 56 -12.48 -4.05 1.37
CA ALA A 56 -12.94 -2.94 2.20
C ALA A 56 -12.25 -1.59 1.88
N GLY A 57 -11.36 -1.55 0.88
CA GLY A 57 -10.72 -0.32 0.41
C GLY A 57 -9.67 0.25 1.36
N TYR A 58 -9.09 -0.57 2.23
CA TYR A 58 -7.98 -0.17 3.10
C TYR A 58 -6.61 -0.23 2.42
N GLN A 59 -6.46 -1.01 1.35
CA GLN A 59 -5.21 -1.14 0.59
C GLN A 59 -5.48 -1.55 -0.85
N LEU A 60 -4.48 -1.44 -1.72
CA LEU A 60 -4.60 -1.73 -3.15
C LEU A 60 -4.21 -3.17 -3.50
N GLY A 61 -3.39 -3.79 -2.65
CA GLY A 61 -2.81 -5.10 -2.91
C GLY A 61 -1.87 -5.53 -1.79
N TRP A 62 -1.18 -6.64 -2.00
CA TRP A 62 -0.09 -7.08 -1.15
C TRP A 62 0.89 -7.99 -1.91
N HIS A 63 2.15 -7.99 -1.49
CA HIS A 63 3.18 -8.89 -1.96
C HIS A 63 3.98 -9.47 -0.79
N LEU A 64 4.41 -10.73 -0.92
CA LEU A 64 5.34 -11.36 0.01
C LEU A 64 6.70 -11.51 -0.65
N TRP A 65 7.73 -10.92 -0.05
CA TRP A 65 9.12 -11.03 -0.49
C TRP A 65 9.92 -11.82 0.54
N GLU A 66 10.76 -12.73 0.07
CA GLU A 66 11.69 -13.50 0.90
C GLU A 66 13.10 -12.91 0.78
N VAL A 67 13.84 -12.91 1.89
CA VAL A 67 15.26 -12.54 1.88
C VAL A 67 16.07 -13.71 1.36
N VAL A 68 16.64 -13.55 0.17
CA VAL A 68 17.51 -14.55 -0.45
C VAL A 68 18.97 -14.11 -0.33
N GLY A 69 19.86 -15.03 0.06
CA GLY A 69 21.31 -14.81 0.01
C GLY A 69 21.88 -13.88 1.09
N ASN A 70 21.12 -13.55 2.13
CA ASN A 70 21.61 -12.76 3.27
C ASN A 70 21.24 -13.41 4.62
N PRO A 71 22.07 -14.36 5.12
CA PRO A 71 21.83 -15.03 6.40
C PRO A 71 21.91 -14.10 7.62
N GLN A 72 22.53 -12.91 7.48
CA GLN A 72 22.67 -11.93 8.56
C GLN A 72 21.50 -10.95 8.63
N ALA A 73 20.54 -11.04 7.71
CA ALA A 73 19.37 -10.17 7.75
C ALA A 73 18.59 -10.37 9.06
N PRO A 74 18.17 -9.29 9.73
CA PRO A 74 17.42 -9.40 10.98
C PRO A 74 15.98 -9.94 10.79
N PHE A 75 15.55 -10.11 9.54
CA PHE A 75 14.25 -10.64 9.11
C PHE A 75 14.45 -11.63 7.96
N THR A 76 13.43 -12.46 7.73
CA THR A 76 13.41 -13.50 6.68
C THR A 76 12.47 -13.14 5.53
N HIS A 77 11.42 -12.36 5.81
CA HIS A 77 10.39 -12.01 4.84
C HIS A 77 9.94 -10.56 5.03
N ILE A 78 9.39 -9.96 3.98
CA ILE A 78 8.75 -8.65 3.98
C ILE A 78 7.36 -8.79 3.35
N ILE A 79 6.34 -8.27 4.02
CA ILE A 79 5.04 -8.02 3.39
C ILE A 79 5.03 -6.56 2.92
N VAL A 80 4.69 -6.36 1.65
CA VAL A 80 4.58 -5.04 1.02
C VAL A 80 3.13 -4.80 0.65
N GLU A 81 2.50 -3.81 1.26
CA GLU A 81 1.11 -3.43 1.03
C GLU A 81 1.06 -2.03 0.39
N PRO A 82 0.86 -1.94 -0.94
CA PRO A 82 0.60 -0.66 -1.58
C PRO A 82 -0.76 -0.10 -1.14
N MET A 83 -0.77 1.17 -0.77
CA MET A 83 -1.98 1.87 -0.38
C MET A 83 -1.89 3.35 -0.76
N MET A 84 -3.02 4.01 -0.92
CA MET A 84 -3.07 5.46 -1.09
C MET A 84 -2.78 6.16 0.24
N ILE A 85 -2.27 7.40 0.22
CA ILE A 85 -1.97 8.13 1.46
C ILE A 85 -3.23 8.37 2.29
N SER A 86 -4.36 8.62 1.62
CA SER A 86 -5.67 8.75 2.27
C SER A 86 -6.14 7.46 2.95
N GLN A 87 -5.77 6.29 2.41
CA GLN A 87 -6.05 4.99 3.03
C GLN A 87 -5.16 4.76 4.26
N MET A 88 -3.91 5.23 4.21
CA MET A 88 -2.98 5.14 5.34
C MET A 88 -3.49 5.93 6.55
N GLU A 89 -3.97 7.15 6.33
CA GLU A 89 -4.55 8.01 7.37
C GLU A 89 -5.77 7.34 8.04
N LYS A 90 -6.68 6.74 7.26
CA LYS A 90 -7.84 6.00 7.79
C LYS A 90 -7.45 4.87 8.76
N VAL A 91 -6.32 4.21 8.51
CA VAL A 91 -5.81 3.13 9.39
C VAL A 91 -5.18 3.68 10.67
N PHE A 92 -4.59 4.88 10.63
CA PHE A 92 -3.97 5.50 11.82
C PHE A 92 -4.98 6.12 12.78
N PHE A 93 -6.08 6.68 12.28
CA PHE A 93 -7.10 7.35 13.11
C PHE A 93 -8.21 6.39 13.61
N SER A 94 -8.11 5.10 13.35
CA SER A 94 -9.08 4.09 13.82
C SER A 94 -8.72 3.43 15.15
N PHE A 95 -7.78 4.00 15.91
CA PHE A 95 -7.35 3.58 17.25
C PHE A 95 -7.58 4.71 18.25
#